data_AF-A0A2D6MMU3-F1
#
_entry.id   AF-A0A2D6MMU3-F1
#
_cell.length_a   1.000
_cell.length_b   1.000
_cell.length_c   1.000
_cell.angle_alpha   90.00
_cell.angle_beta   90.00
_cell.angle_gamma   90.00
#
_symmetry.space_group_name_H-M   'P 1'
#
loop_
_entity.id
_entity.type
_entity.pdbx_description
1 polymer ?
#
loop_
_entity_poly.entity_id
_entity_poly.type
_entity_poly.pdbx_seq_one_letter_code
_entity_poly.pdbx_strand_id
1 'polypeptide(L)'
;MDDKLAIFAEIGVAIAGFSGIVAALGRDPFETWSPARRRLMMLLLETAGLCVMFSIAPMVLGELQLPDTVLWRISAALFAAAHAYHMVMINRRGTSTDTAVSRIRSKVLLVAVPVLAAQVISVFVGGLVILKFAYFLALAWHVVGGALSFGILLTGRVDQDAA
;
A
#
# COMPACT_ATOMS: atom_id res chain seq x y z
N MET A 1 7.26 -25.89 -8.81
CA MET A 1 8.33 -24.86 -8.79
C MET A 1 7.98 -23.73 -9.75
N ASP A 2 7.21 -24.02 -10.82
CA ASP A 2 6.79 -23.07 -11.85
C ASP A 2 5.87 -21.93 -11.37
N ASP A 3 4.97 -22.18 -10.40
CA ASP A 3 4.06 -21.15 -9.88
C ASP A 3 4.78 -19.99 -9.19
N LYS A 4 5.88 -20.26 -8.48
CA LYS A 4 6.67 -19.20 -7.81
C LYS A 4 7.35 -18.30 -8.84
N LEU A 5 7.87 -18.90 -9.91
CA LEU A 5 8.50 -18.16 -11.00
C LEU A 5 7.48 -17.26 -11.73
N ALA A 6 6.26 -17.77 -11.96
CA ALA A 6 5.16 -16.98 -12.50
C ALA A 6 4.79 -15.81 -11.60
N ILE A 7 4.67 -16.02 -10.29
CA ILE A 7 4.42 -14.94 -9.31
C ILE A 7 5.53 -13.88 -9.34
N PHE A 8 6.81 -14.31 -9.34
CA PHE A 8 7.92 -13.36 -9.44
C PHE A 8 7.94 -12.62 -10.78
N ALA A 9 7.56 -13.28 -11.88
CA ALA A 9 7.41 -12.65 -13.19
C ALA A 9 6.26 -11.62 -13.20
N GLU A 10 5.10 -11.94 -12.61
CA GLU A 10 3.97 -11.01 -12.47
C GLU A 10 4.35 -9.79 -11.62
N ILE A 11 5.03 -10.01 -10.50
CA ILE A 11 5.57 -8.92 -9.66
C ILE A 11 6.58 -8.09 -10.44
N GLY A 12 7.49 -8.73 -11.18
CA GLY A 12 8.47 -8.06 -12.02
C GLY A 12 7.83 -7.20 -13.12
N VAL A 13 6.83 -7.72 -13.81
CA VAL A 13 6.05 -7.00 -14.83
C VAL A 13 5.28 -5.83 -14.21
N ALA A 14 4.68 -6.03 -13.03
CA ALA A 14 3.99 -4.96 -12.32
C ALA A 14 4.94 -3.82 -11.92
N ILE A 15 6.13 -4.15 -11.38
CA ILE A 15 7.17 -3.17 -11.02
C ILE A 15 7.69 -2.46 -12.27
N ALA A 16 7.95 -3.17 -13.36
CA ALA A 16 8.42 -2.59 -14.61
C ALA A 16 7.37 -1.66 -15.24
N GLY A 17 6.10 -2.08 -15.27
CA GLY A 17 4.99 -1.25 -15.74
C GLY A 17 4.82 0.01 -14.89
N PHE A 18 4.91 -0.13 -13.56
CA PHE A 18 4.86 0.99 -12.63
C PHE A 18 6.05 1.95 -12.83
N SER A 19 7.26 1.42 -13.06
CA SER A 19 8.46 2.23 -13.33
C SER A 19 8.36 3.00 -14.65
N GLY A 20 7.79 2.39 -15.70
CA GLY A 20 7.52 3.05 -16.97
C GLY A 20 6.53 4.21 -16.84
N ILE A 21 5.55 4.07 -15.95
CA ILE A 21 4.59 5.13 -15.62
C ILE A 21 5.27 6.28 -14.85
N VAL A 22 6.10 5.97 -13.85
CA VAL A 22 6.89 7.00 -13.13
C VAL A 22 7.80 7.75 -14.10
N ALA A 23 8.43 7.05 -15.04
CA ALA A 23 9.24 7.66 -16.10
C ALA A 23 8.39 8.56 -17.03
N ALA A 24 7.19 8.14 -17.40
CA ALA A 24 6.27 8.95 -18.20
C ALA A 24 5.77 10.21 -17.47
N LEU A 25 5.59 10.14 -16.15
CA LEU A 25 5.25 11.28 -15.28
C LEU A 25 6.44 12.22 -15.03
N GLY A 26 7.68 11.77 -15.31
CA GLY A 26 8.94 12.48 -15.12
C GLY A 26 9.33 13.43 -16.24
N ARG A 27 8.39 13.86 -17.10
CA ARG A 27 8.65 14.94 -18.08
C ARG A 27 9.16 16.21 -17.41
N ASP A 28 8.71 16.48 -16.20
CA ASP A 28 9.21 17.56 -15.35
C ASP A 28 10.18 17.00 -14.30
N PRO A 29 11.32 17.64 -14.05
CA PRO A 29 12.23 17.25 -12.97
C PRO A 29 11.49 17.16 -11.64
N PHE A 30 11.78 16.17 -10.80
CA PHE A 30 11.16 16.04 -9.48
C PHE A 30 11.27 17.33 -8.64
N GLU A 31 12.31 18.12 -8.88
CA GLU A 31 12.58 19.42 -8.27
C GLU A 31 11.55 20.50 -8.58
N THR A 32 10.86 20.42 -9.72
CA THR A 32 9.83 21.39 -10.12
C THR A 32 8.44 20.99 -9.62
N TRP A 33 8.28 19.79 -9.07
CA TRP A 33 6.98 19.31 -8.62
C TRP A 33 6.52 20.03 -7.36
N SER A 34 5.23 20.36 -7.34
CA SER A 34 4.55 20.88 -6.16
C SER A 34 4.73 19.93 -4.95
N PRO A 35 4.78 20.45 -3.71
CA PRO A 35 4.89 19.61 -2.52
C PRO A 35 3.79 18.55 -2.42
N ALA A 36 2.57 18.86 -2.89
CA ALA A 36 1.45 17.93 -2.91
C ALA A 36 1.67 16.78 -3.90
N ARG A 37 2.13 17.07 -5.12
CA ARG A 37 2.45 16.05 -6.14
C ARG A 37 3.58 15.12 -5.69
N ARG A 38 4.64 15.68 -5.09
CA ARG A 38 5.74 14.87 -4.50
C ARG A 38 5.24 13.94 -3.40
N ARG A 39 4.39 14.43 -2.49
CA ARG A 39 3.82 13.62 -1.40
C ARG A 39 2.96 12.48 -1.94
N LEU A 40 2.14 12.73 -2.95
CA LEU A 40 1.31 11.69 -3.58
C LEU A 40 2.17 10.64 -4.30
N MET A 41 3.25 11.03 -4.96
CA MET A 41 4.18 10.07 -5.57
C MET A 41 4.89 9.22 -4.50
N MET A 42 5.37 9.84 -3.42
CA MET A 42 5.97 9.09 -2.31
C MET A 42 4.97 8.13 -1.66
N LEU A 43 3.72 8.55 -1.48
CA LEU A 43 2.65 7.70 -0.96
C LEU A 43 2.39 6.50 -1.88
N LEU A 44 2.35 6.75 -3.19
CA LEU A 44 2.17 5.71 -4.20
C LEU A 44 3.31 4.68 -4.15
N LEU A 45 4.56 5.16 -4.08
CA LEU A 45 5.76 4.32 -3.97
C LEU A 45 5.77 3.50 -2.67
N GLU A 46 5.49 4.13 -1.54
CA GLU A 46 5.41 3.45 -0.23
C GLU A 46 4.31 2.38 -0.24
N THR A 47 3.13 2.69 -0.79
CA THR A 47 2.00 1.76 -0.89
C THR A 47 2.33 0.58 -1.80
N ALA A 48 2.93 0.83 -2.98
CA ALA A 48 3.35 -0.22 -3.89
C ALA A 48 4.43 -1.11 -3.27
N GLY A 49 5.42 -0.52 -2.59
CA GLY A 49 6.46 -1.25 -1.87
C GLY A 49 5.88 -2.15 -0.77
N LEU A 50 4.91 -1.65 0.01
CA LEU A 50 4.19 -2.46 1.00
C LEU A 50 3.47 -3.64 0.35
N CYS A 51 2.71 -3.41 -0.73
CA CYS A 51 2.02 -4.47 -1.45
C CYS A 51 2.97 -5.57 -1.92
N VAL A 52 4.10 -5.19 -2.55
CA VAL A 52 5.09 -6.16 -3.03
C VAL A 52 5.69 -6.92 -1.86
N MET A 53 6.21 -6.22 -0.85
CA MET A 53 6.88 -6.83 0.29
C MET A 53 5.96 -7.83 1.02
N PHE A 54 4.71 -7.45 1.26
CA PHE A 54 3.76 -8.30 1.96
C PHE A 54 3.05 -9.32 1.05
N SER A 55 3.06 -9.18 -0.27
CA SER A 55 2.65 -10.29 -1.15
C SER A 55 3.63 -11.47 -1.08
N ILE A 56 4.91 -11.19 -0.85
CA ILE A 56 5.99 -12.20 -0.83
C ILE A 56 6.24 -12.74 0.59
N ALA A 57 5.93 -11.97 1.65
CA ALA A 57 6.26 -12.33 3.03
C ALA A 57 5.76 -13.74 3.46
N PRO A 58 4.50 -14.15 3.21
CA PRO A 58 4.04 -15.50 3.55
C PRO A 58 4.78 -16.60 2.78
N MET A 59 5.20 -16.31 1.54
CA MET A 59 5.97 -17.28 0.71
C MET A 59 7.34 -17.52 1.31
N VAL A 60 8.04 -16.46 1.73
CA VAL A 60 9.37 -16.56 2.36
C VAL A 60 9.28 -17.27 3.70
N LEU A 61 8.28 -16.93 4.52
CA LEU A 61 8.05 -17.62 5.80
C LEU A 61 7.63 -19.08 5.62
N GLY A 62 7.04 -19.44 4.46
CA GLY A 62 6.69 -20.81 4.09
C GLY A 62 7.89 -21.74 4.01
N GLU A 63 9.07 -21.22 3.66
CA GLU A 63 10.30 -22.01 3.59
C GLU A 63 10.81 -22.44 4.98
N LEU A 64 10.36 -21.78 6.05
CA LEU A 64 10.74 -22.11 7.43
C LEU A 64 9.99 -23.32 8.00
N GLN A 65 9.09 -23.95 7.22
CA GLN A 65 8.29 -25.12 7.63
C GLN A 65 7.50 -24.90 8.94
N LEU A 66 7.11 -23.66 9.21
CA LEU A 66 6.27 -23.33 10.36
C LEU A 66 4.86 -23.88 10.16
N PRO A 67 4.13 -24.21 11.24
CA PRO A 67 2.70 -24.50 11.13
C PRO A 67 1.97 -23.33 10.46
N ASP A 68 1.08 -23.62 9.50
CA ASP A 68 0.33 -22.62 8.73
C ASP A 68 -0.20 -21.48 9.60
N THR A 69 -0.87 -21.80 10.71
CA THR A 69 -1.45 -20.81 11.61
C THR A 69 -0.39 -19.85 12.17
N VAL A 70 0.80 -20.34 12.51
CA VAL A 70 1.90 -19.53 13.04
C VAL A 70 2.47 -18.62 11.95
N LEU A 71 2.71 -19.17 10.76
CA LEU A 71 3.19 -18.42 9.59
C LEU A 71 2.26 -17.24 9.26
N TRP A 72 0.96 -17.51 9.18
CA TRP A 72 -0.04 -16.50 8.84
C TRP A 72 -0.19 -15.46 9.96
N ARG A 73 -0.06 -15.84 11.23
CA ARG A 73 -0.04 -14.88 12.34
C ARG A 73 1.17 -13.96 12.29
N ILE A 74 2.37 -14.48 12.03
CA ILE A 74 3.59 -13.66 11.89
C ILE A 74 3.44 -12.71 10.70
N SER A 75 3.02 -13.24 9.54
CA SER A 75 2.80 -12.43 8.33
C SER A 75 1.82 -11.31 8.60
N ALA A 76 0.66 -11.61 9.18
CA ALA A 76 -0.37 -10.64 9.48
C ALA A 76 0.06 -9.63 10.54
N ALA A 77 0.83 -10.03 11.56
CA ALA A 77 1.35 -9.13 12.58
C ALA A 77 2.35 -8.12 12.01
N LEU A 78 3.29 -8.59 11.18
CA LEU A 78 4.24 -7.72 10.49
C LEU A 78 3.52 -6.74 9.58
N PHE A 79 2.52 -7.20 8.84
CA PHE A 79 1.77 -6.34 7.94
C PHE A 79 0.90 -5.33 8.70
N ALA A 80 0.26 -5.72 9.80
CA ALA A 80 -0.48 -4.81 10.66
C ALA A 80 0.42 -3.71 11.24
N ALA A 81 1.63 -4.06 11.67
CA ALA A 81 2.60 -3.09 12.17
C ALA A 81 3.03 -2.09 11.09
N ALA A 82 3.33 -2.58 9.88
CA ALA A 82 3.69 -1.72 8.75
C ALA A 82 2.52 -0.85 8.28
N HIS A 83 1.30 -1.39 8.26
CA HIS A 83 0.07 -0.67 7.92
C HIS A 83 -0.20 0.45 8.94
N ALA A 84 -0.07 0.16 10.25
CA ALA A 84 -0.18 1.16 11.31
C ALA A 84 0.87 2.27 11.16
N TYR A 85 2.13 1.89 10.91
CA TYR A 85 3.20 2.85 10.64
C TYR A 85 2.88 3.75 9.44
N HIS A 86 2.45 3.15 8.32
CA HIS A 86 2.08 3.88 7.11
C HIS A 86 0.94 4.86 7.37
N MET A 87 -0.11 4.46 8.10
CA MET A 87 -1.20 5.36 8.50
C MET A 87 -0.73 6.53 9.37
N VAL A 88 0.16 6.28 10.34
CA VAL A 88 0.75 7.34 11.16
C VAL A 88 1.55 8.32 10.31
N MET A 89 2.32 7.82 9.33
CA MET A 89 3.11 8.66 8.43
C MET A 89 2.24 9.51 7.51
N ILE A 90 1.16 8.95 6.95
CA ILE A 90 0.16 9.70 6.15
C ILE A 90 -0.45 10.83 7.00
N ASN A 91 -0.83 10.54 8.23
CA ASN A 91 -1.44 11.52 9.12
C ASN A 91 -0.45 12.63 9.51
N ARG A 92 0.79 12.28 9.85
CA ARG A 92 1.85 13.24 10.22
C ARG A 92 2.28 14.15 9.07
N ARG A 93 2.30 13.64 7.84
CA ARG A 93 2.61 14.43 6.63
C ARG A 93 1.44 15.33 6.19
N GLY A 94 0.29 15.20 6.85
CA GLY A 94 -0.97 15.82 6.49
C GLY A 94 -1.25 17.17 7.16
N THR A 95 -0.47 18.21 6.87
CA THR A 95 -0.75 19.59 7.32
C THR A 95 -1.08 20.56 6.17
N SER A 96 -1.44 20.05 4.99
CA SER A 96 -1.91 20.90 3.89
C SER A 96 -3.25 21.56 4.24
N THR A 97 -3.33 22.88 4.10
CA THR A 97 -4.56 23.69 4.21
C THR A 97 -5.57 23.42 3.08
N ASP A 98 -5.20 22.61 2.10
CA ASP A 98 -6.03 22.28 0.95
C ASP A 98 -7.20 21.34 1.32
N THR A 99 -8.41 21.80 1.05
CA THR A 99 -9.67 21.13 1.41
C THR A 99 -9.94 19.88 0.57
N ALA A 100 -9.39 19.76 -0.65
CA ALA A 100 -9.60 18.59 -1.50
C ALA A 100 -8.76 17.39 -1.05
N VAL A 101 -7.47 17.61 -0.82
CA VAL A 101 -6.52 16.61 -0.29
C VAL A 101 -6.94 16.13 1.09
N SER A 102 -7.43 17.04 1.96
CA SER A 102 -7.90 16.66 3.29
C SER A 102 -9.16 15.79 3.26
N ARG A 103 -10.11 16.03 2.33
CA ARG A 103 -11.29 15.14 2.15
C ARG A 103 -10.91 13.74 1.70
N ILE A 104 -10.00 13.64 0.72
CA ILE A 104 -9.53 12.33 0.22
C ILE A 104 -8.83 11.58 1.34
N ARG A 105 -7.92 12.25 2.07
CA ARG A 105 -7.24 11.67 3.23
C ARG A 105 -8.23 11.17 4.27
N SER A 106 -9.24 11.97 4.64
CA SER A 106 -10.24 11.56 5.63
C SER A 106 -11.04 10.33 5.19
N LYS A 107 -11.42 10.24 3.91
CA LYS A 107 -12.10 9.05 3.36
C LYS A 107 -11.20 7.81 3.36
N VAL A 108 -9.92 7.98 3.02
CA VAL A 108 -8.92 6.90 3.07
C VAL A 108 -8.76 6.41 4.51
N LEU A 109 -8.56 7.31 5.47
CA LEU A 109 -8.41 6.94 6.88
C LEU A 109 -9.67 6.27 7.46
N LEU A 110 -10.86 6.73 7.06
CA LEU A 110 -12.13 6.15 7.50
C LEU A 110 -12.23 4.65 7.19
N VAL A 111 -11.67 4.21 6.05
CA VAL A 111 -11.67 2.79 5.66
C VAL A 111 -10.40 2.08 6.14
N ALA A 112 -9.25 2.75 6.17
CA ALA A 112 -8.00 2.15 6.63
C ALA A 112 -8.05 1.71 8.11
N VAL A 113 -8.67 2.50 8.98
CA VAL A 113 -8.81 2.18 10.42
C VAL A 113 -9.53 0.85 10.65
N PRO A 114 -10.76 0.60 10.14
CA PRO A 114 -11.44 -0.67 10.36
C PRO A 114 -10.71 -1.84 9.70
N VAL A 115 -10.05 -1.64 8.55
CA VAL A 115 -9.22 -2.69 7.93
C VAL A 115 -8.05 -3.07 8.82
N LEU A 116 -7.34 -2.08 9.38
CA LEU A 116 -6.26 -2.31 10.35
C LEU A 116 -6.77 -2.98 11.62
N ALA A 117 -7.91 -2.53 12.16
CA ALA A 117 -8.51 -3.13 13.35
C ALA A 117 -8.88 -4.60 13.10
N ALA A 118 -9.52 -4.92 11.97
CA ALA A 118 -9.84 -6.29 11.58
C ALA A 118 -8.57 -7.15 11.45
N GLN A 119 -7.50 -6.61 10.88
CA GLN A 119 -6.22 -7.28 10.75
C GLN A 119 -5.61 -7.57 12.14
N VAL A 120 -5.54 -6.59 13.03
CA VAL A 120 -5.02 -6.74 14.39
C VAL A 120 -5.84 -7.77 15.17
N ILE A 121 -7.18 -7.68 15.13
CA ILE A 121 -8.06 -8.66 15.79
C ILE A 121 -7.80 -10.06 15.24
N SER A 122 -7.66 -10.22 13.92
CA SER A 122 -7.40 -11.52 13.30
C SER A 122 -6.10 -12.16 13.79
N VAL A 123 -5.06 -11.37 14.09
CA VAL A 123 -3.77 -11.88 14.62
C VAL A 123 -3.94 -12.58 15.96
N PHE A 124 -4.83 -12.08 16.83
CA PHE A 124 -5.01 -12.61 18.18
C PHE A 124 -6.05 -13.74 18.22
N VAL A 125 -7.23 -13.50 17.64
CA VAL A 125 -8.39 -14.41 17.78
C VAL A 125 -8.76 -15.15 16.49
N GLY A 126 -8.13 -14.83 15.36
CA GLY A 126 -8.45 -15.43 14.08
C GLY A 126 -7.97 -16.87 13.95
N GLY A 127 -8.86 -17.73 13.44
CA GLY A 127 -8.47 -19.00 12.82
C GLY A 127 -7.80 -18.77 11.46
N LEU A 128 -7.24 -19.84 10.87
CA LEU A 128 -6.46 -19.78 9.63
C LEU A 128 -7.20 -19.06 8.48
N VAL A 129 -8.50 -19.33 8.31
CA VAL A 129 -9.33 -18.70 7.27
C VAL A 129 -9.46 -17.19 7.50
N ILE A 130 -9.72 -16.78 8.74
CA ILE A 130 -9.89 -15.36 9.11
C ILE A 130 -8.57 -14.60 8.93
N LEU A 131 -7.44 -15.20 9.31
CA LEU A 131 -6.10 -14.62 9.10
C LEU A 131 -5.83 -14.38 7.62
N LYS A 132 -6.01 -15.40 6.77
CA LYS A 132 -5.81 -15.29 5.31
C LYS A 132 -6.72 -14.22 4.70
N PHE A 133 -7.99 -14.19 5.10
CA PHE A 133 -8.96 -13.22 4.60
C PHE A 133 -8.62 -11.79 5.02
N ALA A 134 -8.33 -11.55 6.30
CA ALA A 134 -7.94 -10.23 6.80
C ALA A 134 -6.63 -9.74 6.16
N TYR A 135 -5.68 -10.65 5.94
CA TYR A 135 -4.44 -10.35 5.22
C TYR A 135 -4.69 -9.90 3.78
N PHE A 136 -5.51 -10.67 3.05
CA PHE A 136 -5.89 -10.35 1.68
C PHE A 136 -6.64 -9.01 1.61
N LEU A 137 -7.59 -8.77 2.52
CA LEU A 137 -8.35 -7.53 2.57
C LEU A 137 -7.43 -6.32 2.79
N ALA A 138 -6.43 -6.44 3.66
CA ALA A 138 -5.44 -5.40 3.88
C ALA A 138 -4.56 -5.14 2.64
N LEU A 139 -4.17 -6.19 1.91
CA LEU A 139 -3.45 -6.04 0.63
C LEU A 139 -4.32 -5.35 -0.42
N ALA A 140 -5.57 -5.80 -0.60
CA ALA A 140 -6.51 -5.23 -1.55
C ALA A 140 -6.78 -3.74 -1.26
N TRP A 141 -6.88 -3.38 0.02
CA TRP A 141 -7.01 -1.98 0.44
C TRP A 141 -5.82 -1.12 -0.02
N HIS A 142 -4.59 -1.59 0.15
CA HIS A 142 -3.40 -0.86 -0.31
C HIS A 142 -3.36 -0.78 -1.84
N VAL A 143 -3.73 -1.83 -2.57
CA VAL A 143 -3.82 -1.80 -4.03
C VAL A 143 -4.80 -0.73 -4.50
N VAL A 144 -6.00 -0.68 -3.92
CA VAL A 144 -7.00 0.35 -4.23
C VAL A 144 -6.50 1.75 -3.86
N GLY A 145 -5.89 1.92 -2.69
CA GLY A 145 -5.31 3.19 -2.26
C GLY A 145 -4.19 3.69 -3.19
N GLY A 146 -3.35 2.78 -3.68
CA GLY A 146 -2.33 3.06 -4.69
C GLY A 146 -2.97 3.46 -6.03
N ALA A 147 -3.94 2.69 -6.52
CA ALA A 147 -4.64 2.99 -7.78
C ALA A 147 -5.34 4.36 -7.74
N LEU A 148 -5.97 4.73 -6.63
CA LEU A 148 -6.58 6.05 -6.46
C LEU A 148 -5.54 7.17 -6.46
N SER A 149 -4.43 7.00 -5.73
CA SER A 149 -3.33 7.96 -5.68
C SER A 149 -2.73 8.17 -7.07
N PHE A 150 -2.58 7.08 -7.84
CA PHE A 150 -2.13 7.10 -9.21
C PHE A 150 -3.10 7.84 -10.15
N GLY A 151 -4.40 7.54 -10.06
CA GLY A 151 -5.42 8.23 -10.85
C GLY A 151 -5.45 9.74 -10.59
N ILE A 152 -5.28 10.16 -9.34
CA ILE A 152 -5.19 11.57 -8.97
C ILE A 152 -3.96 12.23 -9.62
N LEU A 153 -2.80 11.59 -9.57
CA LEU A 153 -1.58 12.07 -10.23
C LEU A 153 -1.75 12.22 -11.74
N LEU A 154 -2.40 11.27 -12.41
CA LEU A 154 -2.66 11.33 -13.85
C LEU A 154 -3.55 12.50 -14.27
N THR A 155 -4.55 12.84 -13.45
CA THR A 155 -5.49 13.91 -13.79
C THR A 155 -4.92 15.33 -13.66
N GLY A 156 -3.73 15.50 -13.09
CA GLY A 156 -3.12 16.83 -12.87
C GLY A 156 -3.88 17.72 -11.88
N ARG A 157 -4.97 17.25 -11.28
CA ARG A 157 -5.82 18.01 -10.35
C ARG A 157 -5.05 18.58 -9.16
N VAL A 158 -3.97 17.90 -8.77
CA VAL A 158 -3.09 18.29 -7.65
C VAL A 158 -2.42 19.65 -7.89
N ASP A 159 -2.09 19.98 -9.13
CA ASP A 159 -1.42 21.23 -9.47
C ASP A 159 -2.44 22.35 -9.78
N GLN A 160 -3.69 22.01 -10.08
CA GLN A 160 -4.78 22.98 -10.33
C GLN A 160 -5.34 23.59 -9.05
N ASP A 161 -5.40 22.82 -7.95
CA ASP A 161 -5.88 23.30 -6.65
C ASP A 161 -4.83 24.16 -5.91
N ALA A 162 -3.59 24.22 -6.41
CA ALA A 162 -2.46 24.94 -5.81
C ALA A 162 -2.15 26.31 -6.48
N ALA A 163 -2.86 26.66 -7.55
CA ALA A 163 -2.72 27.91 -8.30
C ALA A 163 -3.86 28.88 -7.98
#